data_AF-A0A7W5AS47-F1
#
_entry.id   AF-A0A7W5AS47-F1
#
_cell.length_a   1.000
_cell.length_b   1.000
_cell.length_c   1.000
_cell.angle_alpha   90.00
_cell.angle_beta   90.00
_cell.angle_gamma   90.00
#
_symmetry.space_group_name_H-M   'P 1'
#
loop_
_entity.id
_entity.type
_entity.pdbx_description
1 polymer ?
#
loop_
_entity_poly.entity_id
_entity_poly.type
_entity_poly.pdbx_seq_one_letter_code
_entity_poly.pdbx_strand_id
1 'polypeptide(L)'
;MSVTAPVSGVLIQTWSDGECATESCVRDEWPEEVGRPPLGPSPVGAPFGSWQVDDITYEFKKLDRQHVLGPGTGWDKAFDVLRALAAIHGDDGVRLVVWFVG
;
A
#
# COMPACT_ATOMS: atom_id res chain seq x y z
N MET A 1 -11.72 -26.07 1.88
CA MET A 1 -12.15 -24.66 1.83
C MET A 1 -10.92 -23.83 1.54
N SER A 2 -10.78 -23.33 0.32
CA SER A 2 -9.63 -22.50 -0.06
C SER A 2 -10.02 -21.05 0.15
N VAL A 3 -9.42 -20.41 1.16
CA VAL A 3 -9.54 -18.97 1.34
C VAL A 3 -8.65 -18.34 0.27
N THR A 4 -9.26 -17.80 -0.78
CA THR A 4 -8.55 -16.93 -1.73
C THR A 4 -8.15 -15.68 -0.94
N ALA A 5 -6.86 -15.49 -0.73
CA ALA A 5 -6.38 -14.30 -0.02
C ALA A 5 -6.90 -13.04 -0.74
N PRO A 6 -7.40 -12.04 -0.02
CA PRO A 6 -7.73 -10.76 -0.62
C PRO A 6 -6.48 -10.22 -1.32
N VAL A 7 -6.63 -9.81 -2.58
CA VAL A 7 -5.51 -9.28 -3.35
C VAL A 7 -5.28 -7.86 -2.86
N SER A 8 -4.50 -7.71 -1.79
CA SER A 8 -4.03 -6.39 -1.34
C SER A 8 -3.05 -5.83 -2.36
N GLY A 9 -3.34 -4.63 -2.86
CA GLY A 9 -2.50 -3.92 -3.81
C GLY A 9 -2.38 -2.44 -3.49
N VAL A 10 -1.61 -1.73 -4.30
CA VAL A 10 -1.50 -0.27 -4.25
C VAL A 10 -1.99 0.27 -5.57
N LEU A 11 -2.84 1.28 -5.49
CA LEU A 11 -3.28 2.04 -6.64
C LEU A 11 -2.53 3.38 -6.65
N ILE A 12 -1.85 3.65 -7.75
CA ILE A 12 -1.15 4.90 -8.00
C ILE A 12 -1.92 5.68 -9.06
N GLN A 13 -2.20 6.95 -8.80
CA GLN A 13 -2.86 7.85 -9.73
C GLN A 13 -1.88 8.94 -10.13
N THR A 14 -1.69 9.15 -11.43
CA THR A 14 -0.80 10.17 -11.98
C THR A 14 -1.58 11.05 -12.96
N TRP A 15 -1.62 12.35 -12.71
CA TRP A 15 -2.28 13.33 -13.58
C TRP A 15 -1.34 13.81 -14.69
N SER A 16 -1.92 14.01 -15.89
CA SER A 16 -1.16 14.39 -17.09
C SER A 16 -0.57 15.80 -17.05
N ASP A 17 -1.03 16.66 -16.14
CA ASP A 17 -0.55 18.03 -15.93
C ASP A 17 0.76 18.12 -15.12
N GLY A 18 1.26 16.98 -14.63
CA GLY A 18 2.49 16.91 -13.84
C GLY A 18 2.29 17.11 -12.34
N GLU A 19 1.05 17.10 -11.84
CA GLU A 19 0.80 17.03 -10.40
C GLU A 19 1.33 15.72 -9.77
N CYS A 20 1.55 15.77 -8.45
CA CYS A 20 2.09 14.66 -7.67
C CYS A 20 1.21 13.40 -7.79
N ALA A 21 1.84 12.25 -7.98
CA ALA A 21 1.13 10.98 -7.91
C ALA A 21 0.55 10.76 -6.51
N THR A 22 -0.68 10.27 -6.42
CA THR A 22 -1.28 9.83 -5.16
C THR A 22 -1.24 8.30 -5.09
N GLU A 23 -0.93 7.78 -3.90
CA GLU A 23 -0.86 6.35 -3.64
C GLU A 23 -1.90 5.95 -2.60
N SER A 24 -2.69 4.93 -2.92
CA SER A 24 -3.73 4.40 -2.04
C SER A 24 -3.61 2.89 -1.88
N CYS A 25 -3.70 2.39 -0.64
CA CYS A 25 -3.78 0.97 -0.37
C CYS A 25 -5.18 0.44 -0.71
N VAL A 26 -5.25 -0.59 -1.55
CA VAL A 26 -6.49 -1.24 -1.96
C VAL A 26 -6.53 -2.65 -1.37
N ARG A 27 -7.64 -3.01 -0.73
CA ARG A 27 -7.87 -4.35 -0.18
C ARG A 27 -9.05 -5.02 -0.87
N ASP A 28 -10.26 -4.76 -0.37
CA ASP A 28 -11.48 -5.44 -0.81
C ASP A 28 -12.39 -4.53 -1.66
N GLU A 29 -12.14 -3.21 -1.62
CA GLU A 29 -12.91 -2.18 -2.31
C GLU A 29 -11.97 -1.18 -3.02
N TRP A 30 -12.41 -0.70 -4.17
CA TRP A 30 -11.72 0.39 -4.87
C TRP A 30 -11.95 1.70 -4.09
N PRO A 31 -10.94 2.58 -4.00
CA PRO A 31 -11.15 3.93 -3.49
C PRO A 31 -12.26 4.63 -4.29
N GLU A 32 -13.12 5.40 -3.63
CA GLU A 32 -14.29 6.05 -4.27
C GLU A 32 -13.89 6.95 -5.45
N GLU A 33 -12.68 7.51 -5.38
CA GLU A 33 -12.13 8.50 -6.33
C GLU A 33 -11.69 7.91 -7.68
N VAL A 34 -11.61 6.59 -7.79
CA VAL A 34 -11.04 5.91 -8.96
C VAL A 34 -12.01 5.89 -10.14
N GLY A 35 -13.30 6.15 -9.87
CA GLY A 35 -14.36 5.67 -10.76
C GLY A 35 -14.28 4.15 -10.87
N ARG A 36 -15.33 3.49 -11.33
CA ARG A 36 -15.31 2.02 -11.43
C ARG A 36 -14.26 1.62 -12.50
N PRO A 37 -13.11 0.98 -12.15
CA PRO A 37 -12.06 0.71 -13.14
C PRO A 37 -12.53 -0.31 -14.18
N PRO A 38 -11.83 -0.45 -15.34
CA PRO A 38 -12.16 -1.47 -16.35
C PRO A 38 -12.06 -2.91 -15.81
N LEU A 39 -11.50 -3.09 -14.61
CA LEU A 39 -11.29 -4.36 -13.93
C LEU A 39 -12.55 -4.89 -13.21
N GLY A 40 -13.63 -4.10 -13.19
CA GLY A 40 -14.92 -4.51 -12.61
C GLY A 40 -15.16 -3.96 -11.20
N PRO A 41 -16.25 -4.41 -10.54
CA PRO A 41 -16.75 -3.78 -9.32
C PRO A 41 -15.91 -4.04 -8.07
N SER A 42 -14.95 -4.97 -8.11
CA SER A 42 -14.13 -5.34 -6.96
C SER A 42 -12.66 -5.51 -7.36
N PRO A 43 -11.71 -5.10 -6.50
CA PRO A 43 -10.30 -5.41 -6.64
C PRO A 43 -9.96 -6.88 -6.38
N VAL A 44 -10.87 -7.66 -5.78
CA VAL A 44 -10.63 -9.08 -5.47
C VAL A 44 -10.50 -9.88 -6.77
N GLY A 45 -9.27 -10.33 -7.06
CA GLY A 45 -8.94 -11.07 -8.27
C GLY A 45 -8.70 -10.19 -9.51
N ALA A 46 -8.67 -8.86 -9.36
CA ALA A 46 -8.29 -7.95 -10.42
C ALA A 46 -6.81 -8.14 -10.79
N PRO A 47 -6.46 -8.22 -12.09
CA PRO A 47 -5.07 -8.32 -12.50
C PRO A 47 -4.33 -7.00 -12.19
N PHE A 48 -3.06 -7.12 -11.78
CA PHE A 48 -2.16 -5.97 -11.72
C PHE A 48 -1.88 -5.44 -13.12
N GLY A 49 -1.77 -4.12 -13.25
CA GLY A 49 -1.56 -3.45 -14.52
C GLY A 49 -1.88 -1.97 -14.47
N SER A 50 -1.68 -1.30 -15.60
CA SER A 50 -2.00 0.12 -15.77
C SER A 50 -3.11 0.32 -16.78
N TRP A 51 -3.92 1.35 -16.56
CA TRP A 51 -4.93 1.82 -17.49
C TRP A 51 -5.08 3.33 -17.38
N GLN A 52 -5.71 3.92 -18.40
CA GLN A 52 -5.96 5.36 -18.44
C GLN A 52 -7.47 5.59 -18.39
N VAL A 53 -7.88 6.55 -17.56
CA VAL A 53 -9.24 7.11 -17.56
C VAL A 53 -9.08 8.61 -17.69
N ASP A 54 -9.62 9.17 -18.77
CA ASP A 54 -9.46 10.59 -19.13
C ASP A 54 -7.98 11.02 -19.11
N ASP A 55 -7.62 11.94 -18.24
CA ASP A 55 -6.29 12.54 -18.07
C ASP A 55 -5.47 11.91 -16.92
N ILE A 56 -6.00 10.85 -16.30
CA ILE A 56 -5.39 10.16 -15.17
C ILE A 56 -4.90 8.78 -15.58
N THR A 57 -3.62 8.51 -15.33
CA THR A 57 -3.05 7.16 -15.42
C THR A 57 -3.17 6.48 -14.07
N TYR A 58 -3.82 5.31 -14.07
CA TYR A 58 -3.96 4.45 -12.91
C TYR A 58 -3.00 3.26 -13.04
N GLU A 59 -2.30 2.94 -11.96
CA GLU A 59 -1.43 1.77 -11.89
C GLU A 59 -1.74 0.96 -10.64
N PHE A 60 -2.24 -0.26 -10.83
CA PHE A 60 -2.52 -1.20 -9.75
C PHE A 60 -1.38 -2.20 -9.62
N LYS A 61 -0.64 -2.11 -8.52
CA LYS A 61 0.53 -2.95 -8.22
C LYS A 61 0.27 -3.87 -7.04
N LYS A 62 1.10 -4.91 -6.96
CA LYS A 62 1.20 -5.72 -5.77
C LYS A 62 1.70 -4.84 -4.62
N LEU A 63 1.02 -4.92 -3.48
CA LEU A 63 1.49 -4.29 -2.25
C LEU A 63 2.82 -4.94 -1.83
N ASP A 64 3.88 -4.15 -1.79
CA ASP A 64 5.18 -4.61 -1.29
C ASP A 64 5.52 -3.96 0.06
N ARG A 65 6.63 -4.41 0.65
CA ARG A 65 7.09 -3.95 1.95
C ARG A 65 7.38 -2.44 1.98
N GLN A 66 7.85 -1.85 0.88
CA GLN A 66 8.18 -0.44 0.82
C GLN A 66 6.93 0.43 0.89
N HIS A 67 5.82 -0.01 0.30
CA HIS A 67 4.56 0.73 0.41
C HIS A 67 3.97 0.69 1.83
N VAL A 68 4.30 -0.33 2.63
CA VAL A 68 3.81 -0.48 4.00
C VAL A 68 4.75 0.15 5.03
N LEU A 69 6.06 0.02 4.84
CA LEU A 69 7.10 0.37 5.83
C LEU A 69 8.10 1.41 5.33
N GLY A 70 7.93 1.90 4.11
CA GLY A 70 8.86 2.84 3.48
C GLY A 70 8.66 4.28 3.95
N PRO A 71 9.48 5.21 3.42
CA PRO A 71 9.38 6.63 3.74
C PRO A 71 7.96 7.18 3.52
N GLY A 72 7.51 8.09 4.38
CA GLY A 72 6.17 8.70 4.28
C GLY A 72 5.03 7.89 4.91
N THR A 73 5.25 6.63 5.28
CA THR A 73 4.22 5.78 5.94
C THR A 73 4.08 6.01 7.45
N GLY A 74 4.97 6.81 8.04
CA GLY A 74 5.04 7.03 9.50
C GLY A 74 5.78 5.93 10.28
N TRP A 75 6.20 4.84 9.62
CA TRP A 75 7.00 3.77 10.22
C TRP A 75 8.45 4.16 10.51
N ASP A 76 8.94 5.21 9.85
CA ASP A 76 10.23 5.84 10.13
C ASP A 76 10.39 6.14 11.62
N LYS A 77 9.35 6.71 12.25
CA LYS A 77 9.36 7.01 13.69
C LYS A 77 9.43 5.76 14.56
N ALA A 78 8.72 4.69 14.19
CA ALA A 78 8.79 3.42 14.91
C ALA A 78 10.20 2.80 14.81
N PHE A 79 10.83 2.87 13.64
CA PHE A 79 12.21 2.40 13.45
C PHE A 79 13.23 3.24 14.22
N ASP A 80 13.03 4.56 14.33
CA ASP A 80 13.88 5.43 15.16
C ASP A 80 13.80 5.06 16.64
N VAL A 81 12.59 4.79 17.16
CA VAL A 81 12.40 4.31 18.54
C VAL A 81 13.11 2.98 18.76
N LEU A 82 12.97 2.02 17.84
CA LEU A 82 13.65 0.72 17.96
C LEU A 82 15.17 0.89 17.96
N ARG A 83 15.71 1.78 17.13
CA ARG A 83 17.15 2.08 17.09
C ARG A 83 17.64 2.69 18.40
N ALA A 84 16.86 3.59 19.00
CA ALA A 84 17.18 4.17 20.30
C ALA A 84 17.18 3.11 21.41
N LEU A 85 16.21 2.20 21.41
CA LEU A 85 16.15 1.10 22.39
C LEU A 85 17.30 0.11 22.18
N ALA A 86 17.65 -0.21 20.93
CA ALA A 86 18.74 -1.13 20.62
C ALA A 86 20.10 -0.57 21.08
N ALA A 87 20.29 0.75 21.01
CA ALA A 87 21.49 1.41 21.54
C ALA A 87 21.68 1.22 23.06
N ILE A 88 20.59 0.96 23.80
CA ILE A 88 20.60 0.76 25.25
C ILE A 88 20.68 -0.73 25.61
N HIS A 89 19.94 -1.58 24.89
CA HIS A 89 19.70 -2.97 25.25
C HIS A 89 20.39 -4.00 24.34
N GLY A 90 21.08 -3.55 23.30
CA GLY A 90 21.62 -4.39 22.22
C GLY A 90 20.56 -4.80 21.21
N ASP A 91 20.98 -5.10 19.98
CA ASP A 91 20.09 -5.43 18.86
C ASP A 91 19.21 -6.67 19.13
N ASP A 92 19.74 -7.65 19.86
CA ASP A 92 19.00 -8.86 20.25
C ASP A 92 17.98 -8.63 21.38
N GLY A 93 18.12 -7.52 22.11
CA GLY A 93 17.29 -7.15 23.26
C GLY A 93 15.99 -6.44 22.87
N VAL A 94 15.81 -6.10 21.59
CA VAL A 94 14.67 -5.31 21.11
C VAL A 94 13.97 -6.02 19.97
N ARG A 95 12.65 -6.19 20.09
CA ARG A 95 11.80 -6.76 19.04
C ARG A 95 10.55 -5.93 18.85
N LEU A 96 10.24 -5.61 17.61
CA LEU A 96 8.96 -5.02 17.22
C LEU A 96 7.96 -6.13 16.94
N VAL A 97 6.87 -6.17 17.72
CA VAL A 97 5.73 -7.05 17.47
C VAL A 97 4.56 -6.16 17.06
N VAL A 98 4.06 -6.38 15.84
CA VAL A 98 2.93 -5.65 15.28
C VAL A 98 1.82 -6.66 15.02
N TRP A 99 0.60 -6.32 15.40
CA TRP A 99 -0.58 -7.02 14.94
C TRP A 99 -1.50 -6.02 14.25
N PHE A 100 -2.21 -6.50 13.24
CA PHE A 100 -3.22 -5.73 12.54
C PHE A 100 -4.56 -6.38 12.87
N VAL A 101 -5.49 -5.59 13.41
CA VAL A 101 -6.91 -5.99 13.46
C VAL A 101 -7.50 -5.67 12.09
N GLY A 102 -7.99 -6.72 11.43
CA GLY A 102 -8.79 -6.63 10.21
C GLY A 102 -10.25 -6.38 10.55
#